data_AF-A0A950AKW8-F1
#
_entry.id   AF-A0A950AKW8-F1
#
_cell.length_a   1.000
_cell.length_b   1.000
_cell.length_c   1.000
_cell.angle_alpha   90.00
_cell.angle_beta   90.00
_cell.angle_gamma   90.00
#
_symmetry.space_group_name_H-M   'P 1'
#
loop_
_entity.id
_entity.type
_entity.pdbx_description
1 polymer ?
#
loop_
_entity_poly.entity_id
_entity_poly.type
_entity_poly.pdbx_seq_one_letter_code
_entity_poly.pdbx_strand_id
1 'polypeptide(L)' 'MSGKPRPTSIKLSRKLKITNPTGLHARPTSELVRCAMRFKSTITLEANGRLCSAISIMDIMTAD' A
#
# COMPACT_ATOMS: atom_id res chain seq x y z
N MET A 1 -23.15 -16.12 -24.53
CA MET A 1 -22.92 -14.95 -23.65
C MET A 1 -21.43 -14.65 -23.66
N SER A 2 -21.00 -13.69 -24.48
CA SER A 2 -19.58 -13.33 -24.61
C SER A 2 -19.17 -12.45 -23.42
N GLY A 3 -18.32 -13.00 -22.54
CA GLY A 3 -17.72 -12.24 -21.44
C GLY A 3 -16.77 -11.20 -22.02
N LYS A 4 -17.04 -9.91 -21.76
CA LYS A 4 -16.15 -8.82 -22.16
C LYS A 4 -14.73 -9.11 -21.65
N PRO A 5 -13.67 -8.92 -22.46
CA PRO A 5 -12.30 -9.09 -22.01
C PRO A 5 -12.06 -8.15 -20.83
N ARG A 6 -11.60 -8.69 -19.70
CA ARG A 6 -11.21 -7.89 -18.54
C ARG A 6 -10.05 -6.99 -18.97
N PRO A 7 -10.08 -5.68 -18.71
CA PRO A 7 -8.96 -4.81 -19.03
C PRO A 7 -7.70 -5.34 -18.33
N THR A 8 -6.61 -5.44 -19.09
CA THR A 8 -5.31 -5.87 -18.59
C THR A 8 -4.92 -5.02 -17.37
N SER A 9 -4.83 -5.64 -16.20
CA SER A 9 -4.48 -4.96 -14.96
C SER A 9 -3.03 -4.47 -15.05
N ILE A 10 -2.85 -3.17 -15.28
CA ILE A 10 -1.54 -2.51 -15.28
C ILE A 10 -1.05 -2.44 -13.82
N LYS A 11 0.14 -3.00 -13.55
CA LYS A 11 0.83 -2.89 -12.25
C LYS A 11 1.91 -1.82 -12.35
N LEU A 12 1.92 -0.87 -11.40
CA LEU A 12 2.95 0.15 -11.26
C LEU A 12 3.63 0.00 -9.89
N SER A 13 4.95 0.20 -9.83
CA SER A 13 5.72 0.15 -8.59
C SER A 13 6.82 1.20 -8.57
N ARG A 14 7.18 1.65 -7.35
CA ARG A 14 8.29 2.59 -7.11
C ARG A 14 8.89 2.34 -5.73
N LYS A 15 10.22 2.33 -5.65
CA LYS A 15 10.95 2.27 -4.37
C LYS A 15 11.12 3.67 -3.78
N LEU A 16 10.87 3.81 -2.48
CA LEU A 16 10.99 5.07 -1.75
C LEU A 16 11.83 4.87 -0.49
N LYS A 17 12.50 5.94 -0.05
CA LYS A 17 13.22 5.99 1.23
C LYS A 17 12.36 6.75 2.24
N ILE A 18 12.06 6.13 3.38
CA ILE A 18 11.46 6.83 4.52
C ILE A 18 12.53 7.72 5.14
N THR A 19 12.26 9.03 5.18
CA THR A 19 13.20 10.03 5.72
C THR A 19 12.88 10.42 7.16
N ASN A 20 11.68 10.07 7.66
CA ASN A 20 11.34 10.27 9.05
C ASN A 20 12.24 9.38 9.92
N PRO A 21 13.06 9.94 10.84
CA PRO A 21 13.96 9.14 11.68
C PRO A 21 13.22 8.15 12.58
N THR A 22 11.95 8.40 12.91
CA THR A 22 11.12 7.50 13.72
C THR A 22 10.31 6.51 12.87
N GLY A 23 10.61 6.39 11.58
CA GLY A 23 9.99 5.42 10.69
C GLY A 23 8.52 5.71 10.37
N LEU A 24 7.79 4.65 10.02
CA LEU A 24 6.38 4.69 9.65
C LEU A 24 5.49 4.29 10.84
N HIS A 25 5.65 5.01 11.95
CA HIS A 25 4.88 4.81 13.18
C HIS A 25 3.37 5.13 13.02
N ALA A 26 2.59 5.00 14.09
CA ALA A 26 1.12 5.05 14.06
C ALA A 26 0.53 6.27 13.30
N ARG A 27 1.06 7.47 13.52
CA ARG A 27 0.54 8.72 12.91
C ARG A 27 0.75 8.80 11.39
N PRO A 28 1.98 8.70 10.84
CA PRO A 28 2.15 8.70 9.38
C PRO A 28 1.49 7.48 8.72
N THR A 29 1.39 6.34 9.40
CA THR A 29 0.63 5.18 8.89
C THR A 29 -0.85 5.47 8.77
N SER A 30 -1.49 6.10 9.77
CA SER A 30 -2.91 6.44 9.68
C SER A 30 -3.20 7.40 8.52
N GLU A 31 -2.32 8.37 8.27
CA GLU A 31 -2.44 9.29 7.13
C GLU A 31 -2.28 8.55 5.79
N LEU A 32 -1.31 7.64 5.69
CA LEU A 32 -1.11 6.81 4.50
C LEU A 32 -2.34 5.94 4.22
N VAL A 33 -2.84 5.22 5.23
CA VAL A 33 -4.02 4.35 5.12
C VAL A 33 -5.23 5.15 4.68
N ARG A 34 -5.49 6.31 5.32
CA ARG A 34 -6.60 7.20 4.94
C ARG A 34 -6.50 7.68 3.50
N CYS A 35 -5.29 7.95 3.02
CA CYS A 35 -5.06 8.31 1.62
C CYS A 35 -5.33 7.12 0.68
N ALA A 36 -4.76 5.95 0.98
CA ALA A 36 -4.90 4.75 0.17
C ALA A 36 -6.37 4.29 0.01
N MET A 37 -7.18 4.41 1.07
CA MET A 37 -8.60 4.05 1.07
C MET A 37 -9.46 4.88 0.08
N ARG A 38 -8.94 6.01 -0.43
CA ARG A 38 -9.65 6.85 -1.41
C ARG A 38 -9.61 6.27 -2.82
N PHE A 39 -8.78 5.27 -3.08
CA PHE A 39 -8.58 4.69 -4.40
C PHE A 39 -9.23 3.31 -4.50
N LYS A 40 -9.73 2.97 -5.69
CA LYS A 40 -10.29 1.64 -5.99
C LYS A 40 -9.22 0.60 -6.36
N SER A 41 -7.99 1.04 -6.57
CA SER A 41 -6.86 0.18 -6.92
C SER A 41 -6.39 -0.61 -5.70
N THR A 42 -5.93 -1.85 -5.92
CA THR A 42 -5.16 -2.57 -4.90
C THR A 42 -3.80 -1.89 -4.74
N ILE A 43 -3.54 -1.35 -3.56
CA ILE A 43 -2.27 -0.70 -3.23
C ILE A 43 -1.55 -1.55 -2.18
N THR A 44 -0.31 -1.94 -2.48
CA THR A 44 0.53 -2.74 -1.60
C THR A 44 1.84 -2.03 -1.30
N LEU A 45 2.36 -2.21 -0.10
CA LEU A 45 3.69 -1.77 0.32
C LEU A 45 4.58 -2.98 0.51
N GLU A 46 5.86 -2.86 0.20
CA GLU A 46 6.86 -3.87 0.50
C GLU A 46 7.94 -3.25 1.39
N ALA A 47 8.13 -3.84 2.58
CA ALA A 47 9.13 -3.42 3.56
C ALA A 47 9.69 -4.66 4.27
N ASN A 48 11.00 -4.70 4.49
CA ASN A 48 11.65 -5.81 5.21
C ASN A 48 11.30 -7.21 4.67
N GLY A 49 11.11 -7.33 3.34
CA GLY A 49 10.71 -8.58 2.67
C GLY A 49 9.25 -9.00 2.89
N ARG A 50 8.43 -8.17 3.52
CA ARG A 50 6.99 -8.38 3.74
C ARG A 50 6.17 -7.50 2.80
N LEU A 51 5.16 -8.11 2.18
CA LEU A 51 4.15 -7.41 1.38
C LEU A 51 2.92 -7.13 2.23
N CYS A 52 2.53 -5.88 2.34
CA CYS A 52 1.44 -5.41 3.18
C CYS A 52 0.37 -4.68 2.37
N SER A 53 -0.87 -4.76 2.83
CA SER A 53 -1.97 -3.96 2.29
C SER A 53 -1.86 -2.51 2.76
N ALA A 54 -1.87 -1.54 1.82
CA ALA A 54 -1.77 -0.13 2.16
C ALA A 54 -3.02 0.44 2.87
N ILE A 55 -4.11 -0.33 2.95
CA ILE A 55 -5.35 0.04 3.65
C ILE A 55 -5.48 -0.61 5.03
N SER A 56 -4.54 -1.46 5.43
CA SER A 56 -4.53 -2.10 6.75
C SER A 56 -3.46 -1.49 7.64
N ILE A 57 -3.87 -0.69 8.62
CA ILE A 57 -2.96 -0.06 9.57
C ILE A 57 -2.12 -1.11 10.33
N MET A 58 -2.73 -2.23 10.73
CA MET A 58 -2.05 -3.30 11.48
C MET A 58 -0.98 -4.01 10.63
N ASP A 59 -1.28 -4.22 9.35
CA ASP A 59 -0.40 -4.94 8.42
C ASP A 59 0.89 -4.14 8.17
N ILE A 60 0.75 -2.81 8.02
CA ILE A 60 1.88 -1.89 7.86
C ILE A 60 2.70 -1.80 9.15
N MET A 61 2.04 -1.61 10.30
CA MET A 61 2.74 -1.45 11.58
C MET A 61 3.53 -2.70 12.01
N THR A 62 3.15 -3.88 11.52
CA THR A 62 3.85 -5.15 11.80
C THR A 62 5.05 -5.39 10.85
N ALA A 63 5.19 -4.56 9.81
CA ALA A 63 6.27 -4.66 8.82
C ALA A 63 7.35 -3.56 8.96
N ASP A 64 7.10 -2.56 9.80
CA ASP A 64 8.07 -1.51 10.18
C ASP A 64 9.27 -2.11 10.95
#